data_AF-A0A3N4R2P2-F1
#
_entry.id   AF-A0A3N4R2P2-F1
#
_cell.length_a   1.000
_cell.length_b   1.000
_cell.length_c   1.000
_cell.angle_alpha   90.00
_cell.angle_beta   90.00
_cell.angle_gamma   90.00
#
_symmetry.space_group_name_H-M   'P 1'
#
loop_
_entity.id
_entity.type
_entity.pdbx_description
1 polymer ?
#
loop_
_entity_poly.entity_id
_entity_poly.type
_entity_poly.pdbx_seq_one_letter_code
_entity_poly.pdbx_strand_id
1 'polypeptide(L)'
;MTLTASPVLPTPRFRPAADLPLWLVTMPTTSPTGARGEQTFAVRALTCTEALTAATTTAHTRPALRHRRGARIDTTDAHATLHH
;
A
#
# COMPACT_ATOMS: atom_id res chain seq x y z
N MET A 1 31.22 33.72 -13.85
CA MET A 1 29.79 33.78 -13.49
C MET A 1 29.29 32.34 -13.51
N THR A 2 28.97 31.76 -12.36
CA THR A 2 28.62 30.34 -12.24
C THR A 2 27.11 30.25 -12.01
N LEU A 3 26.37 29.68 -12.96
CA LEU A 3 24.92 29.46 -12.87
C LEU A 3 24.67 28.16 -12.11
N THR A 4 24.27 28.27 -10.84
CA THR A 4 23.77 27.14 -10.05
C THR A 4 22.37 26.78 -10.53
N ALA A 5 22.24 25.66 -11.25
CA ALA A 5 20.96 25.07 -11.56
C ALA A 5 20.33 24.53 -10.26
N SER A 6 19.19 25.09 -9.86
CA SER A 6 18.40 24.59 -8.72
C SER A 6 17.66 23.30 -9.13
N PRO A 7 17.66 22.24 -8.32
CA PRO A 7 16.88 21.05 -8.60
C PRO A 7 15.39 21.39 -8.43
N VAL A 8 14.64 21.37 -9.54
CA VAL A 8 13.18 21.44 -9.51
C VAL A 8 12.68 20.15 -8.88
N LEU A 9 12.29 20.22 -7.60
CA LEU A 9 11.56 19.14 -6.94
C LEU A 9 10.25 18.89 -7.73
N PRO A 10 9.91 17.63 -8.05
CA PRO A 10 8.67 17.33 -8.74
C PRO A 10 7.50 17.80 -7.87
N THR A 11 6.77 18.80 -8.36
CA THR A 11 5.57 19.31 -7.70
C THR A 11 4.56 18.16 -7.61
N PRO A 12 4.03 17.80 -6.43
CA PRO A 12 3.03 16.76 -6.32
C PRO A 12 1.77 17.25 -7.05
N ARG A 13 1.56 16.76 -8.27
CA ARG A 13 0.32 16.99 -9.01
C ARG A 13 -0.77 16.24 -8.26
N PHE A 14 -1.62 16.98 -7.54
CA PHE A 14 -2.79 16.43 -6.87
C PHE A 14 -3.72 15.83 -7.94
N ARG A 15 -3.65 14.51 -8.13
CA ARG A 15 -4.59 13.77 -8.98
C ARG A 15 -5.75 13.29 -8.10
N PRO A 16 -7.00 13.46 -8.53
CA PRO A 16 -8.12 12.80 -7.87
C PRO A 16 -7.85 11.30 -7.77
N ALA A 17 -8.11 10.70 -6.60
CA ALA A 17 -7.84 9.29 -6.39
C ALA A 17 -8.54 8.40 -7.43
N ALA A 18 -9.69 8.81 -7.96
CA ALA A 18 -10.44 8.09 -8.99
C ALA A 18 -9.68 7.89 -10.32
N ASP A 19 -8.74 8.78 -10.63
CA ASP A 19 -7.95 8.73 -11.88
C ASP A 19 -6.69 7.87 -11.76
N LEU A 20 -6.41 7.35 -10.56
CA LEU A 20 -5.28 6.47 -10.32
C LEU A 20 -5.69 5.01 -10.57
N PRO A 21 -4.77 4.18 -11.11
CA PRO A 21 -5.03 2.76 -11.28
C PRO A 21 -5.40 2.11 -9.95
N LEU A 22 -6.29 1.12 -10.01
CA LEU A 22 -6.68 0.33 -8.85
C LEU A 22 -5.71 -0.85 -8.69
N TRP A 23 -5.15 -1.00 -7.51
CA TRP A 23 -4.27 -2.10 -7.14
C TRP A 23 -4.95 -2.95 -6.08
N LEU A 24 -4.87 -4.28 -6.25
CA LEU A 24 -5.19 -5.24 -5.21
C LEU A 24 -3.88 -5.67 -4.55
N VAL A 25 -3.70 -5.25 -3.30
CA VAL A 25 -2.53 -5.59 -2.50
C VAL A 25 -2.90 -6.70 -1.54
N THR A 26 -2.31 -7.88 -1.70
CA THR A 26 -2.55 -9.04 -0.85
C THR A 26 -1.37 -9.21 0.10
N MET A 27 -1.68 -9.30 1.40
CA MET A 27 -0.72 -9.47 2.47
C MET A 27 -1.00 -10.77 3.22
N PRO A 28 -0.01 -11.67 3.34
CA PRO A 28 -0.15 -12.85 4.18
C PRO A 28 -0.41 -12.47 5.64
N THR A 29 -1.20 -13.29 6.31
CA THR A 29 -1.49 -13.16 7.74
C THR A 29 -1.23 -14.47 8.46
N THR A 30 -0.74 -14.36 9.69
CA THR A 30 -0.57 -15.51 10.60
C THR A 30 -1.33 -15.25 11.89
N SER A 31 -2.32 -16.10 12.17
CA SER A 31 -3.12 -16.03 13.40
C SER A 31 -2.32 -16.49 14.63
N PRO A 32 -2.79 -16.16 15.86
CA PRO A 32 -2.15 -16.64 17.08
C PRO A 32 -2.12 -18.17 17.22
N THR A 33 -3.06 -18.87 16.57
CA THR A 33 -3.12 -20.34 16.56
C THR A 33 -2.24 -20.96 15.46
N GLY A 34 -1.47 -20.15 14.72
CA GLY A 34 -0.58 -20.59 13.65
C GLY A 34 -1.27 -20.79 12.29
N ALA A 35 -2.59 -20.58 12.19
CA ALA A 35 -3.28 -20.64 10.89
C ALA A 35 -2.84 -19.48 9.99
N ARG A 36 -2.56 -19.79 8.72
CA ARG A 36 -2.21 -18.83 7.68
C ARG A 36 -3.47 -18.36 6.94
N GLY A 37 -3.47 -17.11 6.54
CA GLY A 37 -4.51 -16.53 5.69
C GLY A 37 -3.97 -15.34 4.92
N GLU A 38 -4.84 -14.59 4.29
CA GLU A 38 -4.47 -13.41 3.50
C GLU A 38 -5.44 -12.27 3.76
N GLN A 39 -4.95 -11.04 3.66
CA GLN A 39 -5.76 -9.84 3.70
C GLN A 39 -5.48 -9.00 2.44
N THR A 40 -6.52 -8.73 1.66
CA THR A 40 -6.44 -7.93 0.45
C THR A 40 -6.94 -6.51 0.69
N PHE A 41 -6.19 -5.54 0.20
CA PHE A 41 -6.52 -4.12 0.23
C PHE A 41 -6.68 -3.58 -1.19
N ALA A 42 -7.78 -2.90 -1.45
CA ALA A 42 -8.00 -2.16 -2.68
C ALA A 42 -7.45 -0.74 -2.52
N VAL A 43 -6.40 -0.40 -3.27
CA VAL A 43 -5.67 0.87 -3.14
C VAL A 43 -5.51 1.52 -4.50
N ARG A 44 -5.76 2.82 -4.59
CA ARG A 44 -5.51 3.59 -5.80
C ARG A 44 -4.18 4.32 -5.70
N ALA A 45 -3.26 4.03 -6.61
CA ALA A 45 -1.87 4.53 -6.57
C ALA A 45 -1.26 4.58 -7.96
N LEU A 46 -0.29 5.48 -8.19
CA LEU A 46 0.35 5.60 -9.51
C LEU A 46 1.35 4.46 -9.76
N THR A 47 1.97 3.95 -8.71
CA THR A 47 2.98 2.90 -8.78
C THR A 47 2.68 1.72 -7.85
N CYS A 48 3.27 0.56 -8.16
CA CYS A 48 3.21 -0.63 -7.30
C CYS A 48 3.75 -0.34 -5.89
N THR A 49 4.87 0.37 -5.79
CA THR A 49 5.50 0.74 -4.50
C THR A 49 4.60 1.66 -3.66
N GLU A 50 3.95 2.64 -4.30
CA GLU A 50 2.96 3.48 -3.61
C GLU A 50 1.77 2.66 -3.13
N ALA A 51 1.28 1.72 -3.94
CA ALA A 51 0.18 0.82 -3.55
C ALA A 51 0.55 -0.01 -2.32
N LEU A 52 1.74 -0.61 -2.30
CA LEU A 52 2.27 -1.39 -1.17
C LEU A 52 2.42 -0.52 0.09
N THR A 53 2.95 0.70 -0.05
CA THR A 53 3.16 1.62 1.06
C THR A 53 1.83 2.06 1.67
N ALA A 54 0.85 2.42 0.83
CA ALA A 54 -0.48 2.80 1.28
C ALA A 54 -1.22 1.62 1.91
N ALA A 55 -1.18 0.42 1.30
CA ALA A 55 -1.76 -0.79 1.89
C ALA A 55 -1.14 -1.13 3.24
N THR A 56 0.19 -1.00 3.38
CA THR A 56 0.89 -1.24 4.67
C THR A 56 0.42 -0.25 5.72
N THR A 57 0.29 1.03 5.35
CA THR A 57 -0.24 2.05 6.25
C THR A 57 -1.68 1.74 6.67
N THR A 58 -2.54 1.35 5.71
CA THR A 58 -3.93 0.95 5.97
C THR A 58 -4.02 -0.31 6.82
N ALA A 59 -3.12 -1.27 6.63
CA ALA A 59 -3.04 -2.49 7.42
C ALA A 59 -2.83 -2.21 8.91
N HIS A 60 -2.17 -1.11 9.29
CA HIS A 60 -2.01 -0.73 10.71
C HIS A 60 -3.17 0.09 11.29
N THR A 61 -4.22 0.37 10.49
CA THR A 61 -5.39 1.08 10.99
C THR A 61 -6.26 0.20 11.90
N ARG A 62 -6.96 0.84 12.85
CA ARG A 62 -7.85 0.14 13.80
C ARG A 62 -8.93 -0.74 13.13
N PRO A 63 -9.57 -0.32 12.03
CA PRO A 63 -10.52 -1.19 11.33
C PRO A 63 -9.84 -2.46 10.80
N ALA A 64 -8.70 -2.34 10.11
CA ALA A 64 -7.97 -3.48 9.57
C ALA A 64 -7.50 -4.45 10.67
N LEU A 65 -7.05 -3.92 11.80
CA LEU A 65 -6.70 -4.68 13.01
C LEU A 65 -7.90 -5.49 13.56
N ARG A 66 -9.10 -4.90 13.59
CA ARG A 66 -10.32 -5.59 14.07
C ARG A 66 -10.70 -6.76 13.16
N HIS A 67 -10.62 -6.57 11.84
CA HIS A 67 -10.99 -7.61 10.88
C HIS A 67 -10.11 -8.87 10.97
N ARG A 68 -8.83 -8.71 11.26
CA ARG A 68 -7.89 -9.83 11.35
C ARG A 68 -7.87 -10.57 12.70
N ARG A 69 -8.71 -10.16 13.67
CA ARG A 69 -8.88 -10.83 14.97
C ARG A 69 -7.56 -11.20 15.69
N GLY A 70 -6.56 -10.31 15.61
CA GLY A 70 -5.25 -10.52 16.22
C GLY A 70 -4.22 -11.28 15.37
N ALA A 71 -4.55 -11.65 14.13
CA ALA A 71 -3.55 -12.14 13.19
C ALA A 71 -2.49 -11.07 12.88
N ARG A 72 -1.24 -11.49 12.74
CA ARG A 72 -0.11 -10.66 12.32
C ARG A 72 -0.07 -10.59 10.80
N ILE A 73 0.25 -9.43 10.24
CA ILE A 73 0.51 -9.27 8.81
C ILE A 73 2.01 -9.46 8.57
N ASP A 74 2.35 -10.17 7.51
CA ASP A 74 3.69 -10.15 6.93
C ASP A 74 3.71 -9.18 5.74
N THR A 75 4.40 -8.06 5.92
CA THR A 75 4.57 -7.07 4.85
C THR A 75 5.68 -7.44 3.88
N THR A 76 6.55 -8.38 4.23
CA THR A 76 7.70 -8.81 3.41
C THR A 76 7.23 -9.60 2.20
N ASP A 77 6.25 -10.46 2.40
CA ASP A 77 5.64 -11.30 1.35
C ASP A 77 4.41 -10.63 0.72
N ALA A 78 4.22 -9.32 0.93
CA ALA A 78 3.14 -8.57 0.32
C ALA A 78 3.38 -8.41 -1.18
N HIS A 79 2.32 -8.60 -1.96
CA HIS A 79 2.36 -8.39 -3.40
C HIS A 79 1.18 -7.55 -3.87
N ALA A 80 1.41 -6.73 -4.89
CA ALA A 80 0.40 -5.88 -5.48
C ALA A 80 0.17 -6.28 -6.93
N THR A 81 -1.10 -6.42 -7.29
CA THR A 81 -1.53 -6.70 -8.66
C THR A 81 -2.36 -5.54 -9.17
N LEU A 82 -2.10 -5.11 -10.40
CA LEU A 82 -2.88 -4.07 -11.05
C LEU A 82 -4.24 -4.67 -11.46
N HIS A 83 -5.32 -4.06 -10.99
CA HIS A 83 -6.68 -4.42 -11.37
C HIS A 83 -7.08 -3.63 -12.61
N HIS A 84 -7.42 -4.35 -13.69
CA HIS A 84 -7.77 -3.79 -14.99
C HIS A 84 -9.28 -3.66 -15.15
#